data_AF-A0A1Q5N0Q7-F1
#
_entry.id   AF-A0A1Q5N0Q7-F1
#
_cell.length_a   1.000
_cell.length_b   1.000
_cell.length_c   1.000
_cell.angle_alpha   90.00
_cell.angle_beta   90.00
_cell.angle_gamma   90.00
#
_symmetry.space_group_name_H-M   'P 1'
#
loop_
_entity.id
_entity.type
_entity.pdbx_description
1 polymer ?
#
loop_
_entity_poly.entity_id
_entity_poly.type
_entity_poly.pdbx_seq_one_letter_code
_entity_poly.pdbx_strand_id
1 'polypeptide(L)'
;MQRRTFLRSTAVAALAAVPLTTSLSGSASAADVPVATLAQLQSAINSAAPGDRIVVADGTYTVPSGSAINITGKNGTAAAQITIVSKTRGGAVLRGERGFVLSDSSNITISGFAFRQSTTMEIPADCSAIRLTRNDFQLADAGDPYWLVVRADDSKIDRNHFHNKTTAGIFIVVDGTGKTAMAQNLHIFRNHFSDHSFTGANGGEPIRLGVSGRALSDANAIVEYNLFERCDGDPEAISVKSSKNTIRYNTIRDSRGGIVLRHGNRSVVEGNHLIDGIDGVRIYGNDHRIVNNYLSGLSGRALVVGSGTTRDHNSGETPEERTGNDACDRAVIVHNSLINNTGSLSGETRAYEPQDVTVADNLLVGDVGSLVAMGATTGFTWQSNLLWGAAGDGNIPAGGFTRADPLLSQGADGVLRLSSGSPAIGAATLAGAAVADDIDGDQRGSVRDIGADEYATAPALRHPLTAADVGPNAA
;
A
#
# COMPACT_ATOMS: atom_id res chain seq x y z
N MET A 1 36.89 -47.62 66.69
CA MET A 1 35.73 -48.48 67.05
C MET A 1 34.47 -47.91 66.40
N GLN A 2 33.68 -48.80 65.81
CA GLN A 2 32.27 -48.70 65.41
C GLN A 2 31.82 -47.68 64.33
N ARG A 3 31.35 -48.28 63.24
CA ARG A 3 30.65 -47.76 62.07
C ARG A 3 29.38 -47.01 62.46
N ARG A 4 29.07 -45.90 61.78
CA ARG A 4 27.73 -45.30 61.73
C ARG A 4 27.17 -45.37 60.32
N THR A 5 26.12 -46.16 60.18
CA THR A 5 25.30 -46.39 59.00
C THR A 5 24.24 -45.30 58.92
N PHE A 6 24.11 -44.61 57.79
CA PHE A 6 22.94 -43.77 57.49
C PHE A 6 22.03 -44.52 56.51
N LEU A 7 20.83 -44.87 56.97
CA LEU A 7 19.74 -45.40 56.16
C LEU A 7 19.10 -44.26 55.36
N ARG A 8 19.02 -44.44 54.03
CA ARG A 8 18.13 -43.67 53.15
C ARG A 8 16.77 -44.36 53.12
N SER A 9 15.74 -43.69 53.62
CA SER A 9 14.34 -44.08 53.42
C SER A 9 13.81 -43.44 52.13
N THR A 10 13.64 -44.25 51.09
CA THR A 10 12.89 -43.89 49.88
C THR A 10 11.41 -44.20 50.10
N ALA A 11 10.56 -43.16 50.10
CA ALA A 11 9.11 -43.32 50.02
C ALA A 11 8.73 -43.60 48.55
N VAL A 12 8.02 -44.70 48.32
CA VAL A 12 7.44 -45.07 47.03
C VAL A 12 6.05 -44.40 46.93
N ALA A 13 5.92 -43.40 46.06
CA ALA A 13 4.62 -42.88 45.65
C ALA A 13 4.16 -43.63 44.40
N ALA A 14 3.02 -44.30 44.49
CA ALA A 14 2.39 -44.99 43.37
C ALA A 14 1.85 -43.96 42.35
N LEU A 15 2.45 -43.89 41.16
CA LEU A 15 1.87 -43.19 40.02
C LEU A 15 0.75 -44.05 39.42
N ALA A 16 -0.49 -43.58 39.54
CA ALA A 16 -1.60 -44.06 38.74
C ALA A 16 -1.42 -43.55 37.30
N ALA A 17 -1.27 -44.46 36.34
CA ALA A 17 -1.22 -44.15 34.92
C ALA A 17 -2.62 -43.73 34.45
N VAL A 18 -2.82 -42.42 34.27
CA VAL A 18 -3.96 -41.89 33.53
C VAL A 18 -3.63 -42.03 32.04
N PRO A 19 -4.46 -42.71 31.22
CA PRO A 19 -4.23 -42.75 29.78
C PRO A 19 -4.40 -41.35 29.22
N LEU A 20 -3.29 -40.76 28.77
CA LEU A 20 -3.27 -39.53 28.00
C LEU A 20 -3.85 -39.84 26.62
N THR A 21 -5.17 -39.70 26.47
CA THR A 21 -5.82 -39.68 25.16
C THR A 21 -5.33 -38.45 24.42
N THR A 22 -4.27 -38.61 23.62
CA THR A 22 -3.86 -37.64 22.62
C THR A 22 -4.91 -37.67 21.51
N SER A 23 -5.93 -36.81 21.64
CA SER A 23 -6.78 -36.47 20.52
C SER A 23 -5.91 -35.75 19.48
N LEU A 24 -5.43 -36.51 18.49
CA LEU A 24 -4.95 -35.97 17.24
C LEU A 24 -6.10 -35.19 16.62
N SER A 25 -6.13 -33.88 16.83
CA SER A 25 -6.93 -32.96 16.03
C SER A 25 -6.34 -32.93 14.64
N GLY A 26 -6.61 -33.97 13.84
CA GLY A 26 -6.37 -33.94 12.41
C GLY A 26 -7.17 -32.77 11.85
N SER A 27 -6.48 -31.79 11.26
CA SER A 27 -7.11 -30.80 10.40
C SER A 27 -7.66 -31.55 9.19
N ALA A 28 -8.88 -32.07 9.32
CA ALA A 28 -9.62 -32.61 8.19
C ALA A 28 -9.87 -31.42 7.25
N SER A 29 -9.10 -31.34 6.17
CA SER A 29 -9.45 -30.48 5.04
C SER A 29 -10.82 -30.95 4.57
N ALA A 30 -11.83 -30.09 4.63
CA ALA A 30 -13.12 -30.38 4.03
C ALA A 30 -12.89 -30.73 2.55
N ALA A 31 -13.58 -31.75 2.05
CA ALA A 31 -13.48 -32.14 0.65
C ALA A 31 -13.98 -30.99 -0.25
N ASP A 32 -13.38 -30.85 -1.43
CA ASP A 32 -13.82 -29.86 -2.41
C ASP A 32 -15.31 -30.06 -2.74
N VAL A 33 -16.05 -28.95 -2.80
CA VAL A 33 -17.45 -28.90 -3.24
C VAL A 33 -17.46 -28.35 -4.67
N PRO A 34 -17.40 -29.21 -5.71
CA PRO A 34 -17.40 -28.76 -7.09
C PRO A 34 -18.78 -28.25 -7.49
N VAL A 35 -18.82 -27.10 -8.18
CA VAL A 35 -20.05 -26.52 -8.73
C VAL A 35 -19.83 -26.07 -10.17
N ALA A 36 -20.85 -26.22 -11.02
CA ALA A 36 -20.77 -25.89 -12.44
C ALA A 36 -21.88 -24.94 -12.92
N THR A 37 -22.83 -24.57 -12.06
CA THR A 37 -23.92 -23.63 -12.37
C THR A 37 -24.10 -22.60 -11.25
N LEU A 38 -24.73 -21.45 -11.55
CA LEU A 38 -25.07 -20.44 -10.54
C LEU A 38 -25.93 -21.00 -9.40
N ALA A 39 -26.89 -21.88 -9.71
CA ALA A 39 -27.75 -22.50 -8.70
C ALA A 39 -26.95 -23.43 -7.77
N GLN A 40 -26.02 -24.22 -8.32
CA GLN A 40 -25.13 -25.06 -7.52
C GLN A 40 -24.19 -24.21 -6.65
N LEU A 41 -23.61 -23.15 -7.21
CA LEU A 41 -22.77 -22.21 -6.46
C LEU A 41 -23.54 -21.58 -5.30
N GLN A 42 -24.73 -21.06 -5.55
CA GLN A 42 -25.56 -20.47 -4.49
C GLN A 42 -25.93 -21.49 -3.42
N SER A 43 -26.31 -22.72 -3.82
CA SER A 43 -26.61 -23.79 -2.85
C SER A 43 -25.39 -24.17 -2.01
N ALA A 44 -24.21 -24.27 -2.62
CA ALA A 44 -22.97 -24.56 -1.91
C ALA A 44 -22.62 -23.46 -0.91
N ILE A 45 -22.74 -22.18 -1.30
CA ILE A 45 -22.53 -21.05 -0.38
C ILE A 45 -23.53 -21.11 0.77
N ASN A 46 -24.81 -21.36 0.49
CA ASN A 46 -25.86 -21.45 1.51
C ASN A 46 -25.60 -22.57 2.53
N SER A 47 -24.92 -23.64 2.15
CA SER A 47 -24.56 -24.76 3.02
C SER A 47 -23.16 -24.66 3.64
N ALA A 48 -22.34 -23.70 3.21
CA ALA A 48 -20.95 -23.61 3.62
C ALA A 48 -20.77 -23.43 5.12
N ALA A 49 -19.83 -24.19 5.68
CA ALA A 49 -19.32 -24.17 7.05
C ALA A 49 -17.82 -23.80 7.08
N PRO A 50 -17.27 -23.39 8.23
CA PRO A 50 -15.84 -23.08 8.36
C PRO A 50 -14.93 -24.18 7.79
N GLY A 51 -14.02 -23.80 6.89
CA GLY A 51 -13.08 -24.71 6.24
C GLY A 51 -13.55 -25.27 4.90
N ASP A 52 -14.81 -25.07 4.51
CA ASP A 52 -15.32 -25.54 3.22
C ASP A 52 -14.63 -24.86 2.04
N ARG A 53 -14.45 -25.62 0.97
CA ARG A 53 -13.84 -25.18 -0.28
C ARG A 53 -14.77 -25.43 -1.45
N ILE A 54 -15.38 -24.38 -1.96
CA ILE A 54 -16.27 -24.40 -3.11
C ILE A 54 -15.44 -24.13 -4.36
N VAL A 55 -15.40 -25.10 -5.28
CA VAL A 55 -14.61 -25.03 -6.52
C VAL A 55 -15.54 -24.83 -7.71
N VAL A 56 -15.51 -23.63 -8.27
CA VAL A 56 -16.32 -23.24 -9.43
C VAL A 56 -15.63 -23.67 -10.71
N ALA A 57 -16.28 -24.53 -11.49
CA ALA A 57 -15.77 -24.97 -12.78
C ALA A 57 -15.50 -23.80 -13.73
N ASP A 58 -14.64 -24.04 -14.72
CA ASP A 58 -14.38 -23.04 -15.76
C ASP A 58 -15.65 -22.83 -16.59
N GLY A 59 -15.94 -21.58 -16.92
CA GLY A 59 -17.16 -21.22 -17.62
C GLY A 59 -17.51 -19.75 -17.47
N THR A 60 -18.47 -19.31 -18.27
CA THR A 60 -19.06 -17.97 -18.13
C THR A 60 -20.39 -18.07 -17.38
N TYR A 61 -20.48 -17.33 -16.29
CA TYR A 61 -21.62 -17.28 -15.39
C TYR A 61 -22.26 -15.89 -15.48
N THR A 62 -23.32 -15.79 -16.27
CA THR A 62 -24.10 -14.54 -16.39
C THR A 62 -25.14 -14.49 -15.27
N VAL A 63 -24.89 -13.63 -14.28
CA VAL A 63 -25.85 -13.35 -13.20
C VAL A 63 -27.03 -12.57 -13.80
N PRO A 64 -28.28 -13.04 -13.65
CA PRO A 64 -29.46 -12.32 -14.15
C PRO A 64 -29.57 -10.91 -13.55
N SER A 65 -30.07 -9.95 -14.33
CA SER A 65 -30.31 -8.59 -13.83
C SER A 65 -31.26 -8.61 -12.61
N GLY A 66 -30.99 -7.73 -11.64
CA GLY A 66 -31.68 -7.72 -10.34
C GLY A 66 -31.34 -8.89 -9.40
N SER A 67 -30.49 -9.84 -9.81
CA SER A 67 -30.02 -10.96 -8.97
C SER A 67 -28.56 -10.80 -8.56
N ALA A 68 -28.11 -11.63 -7.62
CA ALA A 68 -26.73 -11.66 -7.13
C ALA A 68 -26.33 -13.07 -6.65
N ILE A 69 -25.04 -13.32 -6.50
CA ILE A 69 -24.50 -14.48 -5.79
C ILE A 69 -24.30 -14.07 -4.32
N ASN A 70 -25.25 -14.41 -3.46
CA ASN A 70 -25.28 -13.91 -2.09
C ASN A 70 -24.40 -14.74 -1.15
N ILE A 71 -23.57 -14.05 -0.37
CA ILE A 71 -22.80 -14.60 0.75
C ILE A 71 -23.32 -13.90 2.02
N THR A 72 -24.29 -14.52 2.68
CA THR A 72 -25.02 -13.93 3.81
C THR A 72 -24.92 -14.82 5.06
N GLY A 73 -24.50 -14.25 6.19
CA GLY A 73 -24.39 -14.99 7.45
C GLY A 73 -23.28 -16.05 7.43
N LYS A 74 -22.25 -15.88 6.58
CA LYS A 74 -21.22 -16.89 6.36
C LYS A 74 -19.94 -16.52 7.10
N ASN A 75 -19.59 -17.32 8.08
CA ASN A 75 -18.53 -17.02 9.02
C ASN A 75 -17.60 -18.23 9.11
N GLY A 76 -16.43 -18.12 8.46
CA GLY A 76 -15.31 -19.01 8.71
C GLY A 76 -14.59 -18.66 10.02
N THR A 77 -13.40 -19.22 10.20
CA THR A 77 -12.47 -18.77 11.26
C THR A 77 -11.11 -18.48 10.65
N ALA A 78 -10.23 -17.80 11.39
CA ALA A 78 -8.85 -17.57 10.95
C ALA A 78 -8.10 -18.87 10.59
N ALA A 79 -8.39 -19.97 11.29
CA ALA A 79 -7.81 -21.29 11.06
C ALA A 79 -8.55 -22.12 10.00
N ALA A 80 -9.81 -21.78 9.69
CA ALA A 80 -10.68 -22.52 8.78
C ALA A 80 -11.59 -21.55 8.02
N GLN A 81 -11.02 -20.84 7.05
CA GLN A 81 -11.76 -19.90 6.20
C GLN A 81 -12.71 -20.65 5.27
N ILE A 82 -13.82 -20.02 4.91
CA ILE A 82 -14.64 -20.48 3.78
C ILE A 82 -13.97 -20.00 2.50
N THR A 83 -13.68 -20.91 1.57
CA THR A 83 -12.99 -20.56 0.32
C THR A 83 -13.91 -20.80 -0.87
N ILE A 84 -14.09 -19.77 -1.69
CA ILE A 84 -14.81 -19.84 -2.96
C ILE A 84 -13.77 -19.56 -4.03
N VAL A 85 -13.49 -20.55 -4.87
CA VAL A 85 -12.39 -20.47 -5.83
C VAL A 85 -12.82 -20.86 -7.22
N SER A 86 -12.26 -20.19 -8.23
CA SER A 86 -12.29 -20.73 -9.58
C SER A 86 -11.37 -21.93 -9.70
N LYS A 87 -11.79 -22.95 -10.46
CA LYS A 87 -11.03 -24.18 -10.71
C LYS A 87 -9.67 -23.87 -11.35
N THR A 88 -9.67 -23.00 -12.36
CA THR A 88 -8.44 -22.42 -12.94
C THR A 88 -8.47 -20.90 -12.76
N ARG A 89 -7.32 -20.27 -12.54
CA ARG A 89 -7.27 -18.80 -12.37
C ARG A 89 -7.76 -18.13 -13.65
N GLY A 90 -8.77 -17.26 -13.52
CA GLY A 90 -9.47 -16.61 -14.63
C GLY A 90 -10.51 -17.50 -15.34
N GLY A 91 -10.65 -18.78 -14.98
CA GLY A 91 -11.50 -19.73 -15.69
C GLY A 91 -12.99 -19.54 -15.45
N ALA A 92 -13.38 -19.13 -14.24
CA ALA A 92 -14.75 -18.75 -13.92
C ALA A 92 -14.95 -17.25 -14.14
N VAL A 93 -15.60 -16.91 -15.26
CA VAL A 93 -15.90 -15.53 -15.66
C VAL A 93 -17.28 -15.15 -15.16
N LEU A 94 -17.36 -14.17 -14.28
CA LEU A 94 -18.62 -13.64 -13.77
C LEU A 94 -19.02 -12.39 -14.56
N ARG A 95 -20.20 -12.41 -15.19
CA ARG A 95 -20.78 -11.29 -15.94
C ARG A 95 -22.19 -10.97 -15.45
N GLY A 96 -22.75 -9.87 -15.94
CA GLY A 96 -24.07 -9.40 -15.57
C GLY A 96 -23.98 -8.08 -14.80
N GLU A 97 -25.10 -7.67 -14.23
CA GLU A 97 -25.15 -6.43 -13.46
C GLU A 97 -24.30 -6.52 -12.20
N ARG A 98 -24.54 -7.56 -11.39
CA ARG A 98 -23.89 -7.80 -10.09
C ARG A 98 -23.21 -9.18 -10.05
N GLY A 99 -22.28 -9.34 -9.11
CA GLY A 99 -21.54 -10.59 -8.89
C GLY A 99 -21.82 -11.15 -7.50
N PHE A 100 -20.76 -11.31 -6.71
CA PHE A 100 -20.88 -11.59 -5.29
C PHE A 100 -21.42 -10.38 -4.53
N VAL A 101 -22.33 -10.63 -3.59
CA VAL A 101 -22.84 -9.64 -2.66
C VAL A 101 -22.70 -10.23 -1.26
N LEU A 102 -21.94 -9.54 -0.42
CA LEU A 102 -21.63 -9.96 0.94
C LEU A 102 -22.55 -9.24 1.95
N SER A 103 -22.82 -9.88 3.08
CA SER A 103 -23.51 -9.29 4.24
C SER A 103 -23.28 -10.18 5.47
N ASP A 104 -23.09 -9.60 6.64
CA ASP A 104 -22.95 -10.31 7.93
C ASP A 104 -22.03 -11.56 7.84
N SER A 105 -20.83 -11.38 7.28
CA SER A 105 -19.96 -12.48 6.90
C SER A 105 -18.48 -12.22 7.20
N SER A 106 -17.74 -13.25 7.58
CA SER A 106 -16.33 -13.11 7.95
C SER A 106 -15.46 -14.31 7.57
N ASN A 107 -14.14 -14.07 7.46
CA ASN A 107 -13.14 -15.10 7.19
C ASN A 107 -13.44 -15.89 5.90
N ILE A 108 -13.69 -15.16 4.81
CA ILE A 108 -13.98 -15.71 3.49
C ILE A 108 -12.86 -15.32 2.52
N THR A 109 -12.40 -16.28 1.72
CA THR A 109 -11.52 -16.03 0.58
C THR A 109 -12.28 -16.24 -0.73
N ILE A 110 -12.27 -15.25 -1.61
CA ILE A 110 -12.75 -15.33 -2.99
C ILE A 110 -11.53 -15.25 -3.92
N SER A 111 -11.30 -16.29 -4.71
CA SER A 111 -10.06 -16.39 -5.48
C SER A 111 -10.17 -16.94 -6.89
N GLY A 112 -9.36 -16.37 -7.80
CA GLY A 112 -9.19 -16.92 -9.14
C GLY A 112 -10.27 -16.53 -10.14
N PHE A 113 -11.18 -15.61 -9.82
CA PHE A 113 -12.28 -15.24 -10.72
C PHE A 113 -11.87 -14.16 -11.72
N ALA A 114 -12.55 -14.14 -12.86
CA ALA A 114 -12.56 -13.00 -13.78
C ALA A 114 -13.87 -12.22 -13.61
N PHE A 115 -13.78 -11.01 -13.07
CA PHE A 115 -14.91 -10.11 -12.81
C PHE A 115 -15.13 -9.18 -14.00
N ARG A 116 -16.35 -9.20 -14.55
CA ARG A 116 -16.81 -8.43 -15.72
C ARG A 116 -18.20 -7.82 -15.52
N GLN A 117 -18.56 -7.58 -14.26
CA GLN A 117 -19.83 -6.98 -13.87
C GLN A 117 -19.93 -5.52 -14.33
N SER A 118 -21.13 -4.95 -14.38
CA SER A 118 -21.33 -3.53 -14.70
C SER A 118 -21.51 -2.62 -13.49
N THR A 119 -21.57 -3.16 -12.27
CA THR A 119 -21.68 -2.38 -11.03
C THR A 119 -20.55 -2.66 -10.06
N THR A 120 -20.33 -1.73 -9.12
CA THR A 120 -19.40 -1.86 -8.00
C THR A 120 -19.56 -3.17 -7.22
N MET A 121 -18.44 -3.82 -6.92
CA MET A 121 -18.36 -4.85 -5.87
C MET A 121 -18.08 -4.17 -4.52
N GLU A 122 -18.82 -4.55 -3.48
CA GLU A 122 -18.64 -3.99 -2.15
C GLU A 122 -18.35 -5.09 -1.12
N ILE A 123 -17.39 -4.83 -0.24
CA ILE A 123 -17.19 -5.56 1.01
C ILE A 123 -17.74 -4.66 2.13
N PRO A 124 -18.99 -4.86 2.58
CA PRO A 124 -19.68 -3.94 3.47
C PRO A 124 -19.15 -4.02 4.90
N ALA A 125 -19.48 -3.02 5.72
CA ALA A 125 -18.90 -2.85 7.05
C ALA A 125 -19.42 -3.82 8.12
N ASP A 126 -20.47 -4.58 7.82
CA ASP A 126 -20.95 -5.70 8.62
C ASP A 126 -20.20 -7.01 8.27
N CYS A 127 -19.19 -6.94 7.41
CA CYS A 127 -18.25 -8.03 7.15
C CYS A 127 -16.88 -7.76 7.80
N SER A 128 -16.03 -8.79 7.92
CA SER A 128 -14.66 -8.65 8.38
C SER A 128 -13.75 -9.77 7.87
N ALA A 129 -12.43 -9.53 7.79
CA ALA A 129 -11.46 -10.54 7.36
C ALA A 129 -11.81 -11.20 6.01
N ILE A 130 -12.28 -10.40 5.05
CA ILE A 130 -12.57 -10.85 3.68
C ILE A 130 -11.31 -10.74 2.84
N ARG A 131 -10.98 -11.80 2.09
CA ARG A 131 -9.84 -11.83 1.20
C ARG A 131 -10.27 -11.96 -0.26
N LEU A 132 -9.88 -10.99 -1.09
CA LEU A 132 -9.98 -11.10 -2.54
C LEU A 132 -8.58 -11.33 -3.09
N THR A 133 -8.33 -12.52 -3.66
CA THR A 133 -6.98 -12.85 -4.13
C THR A 133 -6.92 -13.55 -5.47
N ARG A 134 -5.94 -13.21 -6.30
CA ARG A 134 -5.71 -13.83 -7.61
C ARG A 134 -6.86 -13.67 -8.60
N ASN A 135 -7.60 -12.56 -8.48
CA ASN A 135 -8.71 -12.26 -9.37
C ASN A 135 -8.29 -11.28 -10.46
N ASP A 136 -9.02 -11.32 -11.56
CA ASP A 136 -8.85 -10.47 -12.71
C ASP A 136 -10.07 -9.54 -12.82
N PHE A 137 -9.88 -8.26 -12.54
CA PHE A 137 -10.92 -7.23 -12.57
C PHE A 137 -10.81 -6.43 -13.86
N GLN A 138 -11.86 -6.53 -14.66
CA GLN A 138 -12.09 -5.70 -15.84
C GLN A 138 -13.60 -5.48 -15.93
N LEU A 139 -14.15 -4.74 -14.97
CA LEU A 139 -15.59 -4.43 -14.96
C LEU A 139 -15.98 -3.69 -16.24
N ALA A 140 -17.29 -3.65 -16.52
CA ALA A 140 -17.79 -2.96 -17.70
C ALA A 140 -17.31 -1.51 -17.70
N ASP A 141 -16.69 -1.11 -18.80
CA ASP A 141 -16.13 0.23 -18.97
C ASP A 141 -17.20 1.20 -19.45
N ALA A 142 -18.24 1.37 -18.63
CA ALA A 142 -19.37 2.24 -18.87
C ALA A 142 -19.86 2.87 -17.55
N GLY A 143 -20.35 4.09 -17.62
CA GLY A 143 -20.74 4.85 -16.44
C GLY A 143 -19.53 5.29 -15.62
N ASP A 144 -19.70 5.33 -14.30
CA ASP A 144 -18.69 5.77 -13.34
C ASP A 144 -18.49 4.84 -12.12
N PRO A 145 -18.67 3.51 -12.22
CA PRO A 145 -18.57 2.66 -11.05
C PRO A 145 -17.14 2.65 -10.50
N TYR A 146 -17.04 2.76 -9.17
CA TYR A 146 -15.88 2.22 -8.46
C TYR A 146 -15.87 0.71 -8.62
N TRP A 147 -14.71 0.09 -8.82
CA TRP A 147 -14.68 -1.36 -9.07
C TRP A 147 -14.81 -2.17 -7.79
N LEU A 148 -14.06 -1.78 -6.77
CA LEU A 148 -14.11 -2.39 -5.44
C LEU A 148 -14.22 -1.30 -4.37
N VAL A 149 -15.25 -1.41 -3.53
CA VAL A 149 -15.42 -0.59 -2.33
C VAL A 149 -15.26 -1.49 -1.11
N VAL A 150 -14.33 -1.15 -0.21
CA VAL A 150 -14.07 -1.91 1.02
C VAL A 150 -14.42 -1.06 2.22
N ARG A 151 -15.34 -1.56 3.04
CA ARG A 151 -15.77 -0.95 4.31
C ARG A 151 -15.57 -1.86 5.53
N ALA A 152 -15.21 -3.12 5.28
CA ALA A 152 -14.92 -4.12 6.29
C ALA A 152 -13.49 -4.02 6.83
N ASP A 153 -13.36 -4.20 8.15
CA ASP A 153 -12.07 -4.31 8.82
C ASP A 153 -11.32 -5.60 8.43
N ASP A 154 -9.99 -5.56 8.58
CA ASP A 154 -9.08 -6.71 8.43
C ASP A 154 -9.12 -7.38 7.04
N SER A 155 -9.65 -6.68 6.02
CA SER A 155 -9.75 -7.21 4.66
C SER A 155 -8.39 -7.24 3.95
N LYS A 156 -8.19 -8.23 3.09
CA LYS A 156 -6.96 -8.43 2.31
C LYS A 156 -7.27 -8.44 0.83
N ILE A 157 -6.69 -7.51 0.09
CA ILE A 157 -6.84 -7.43 -1.37
C ILE A 157 -5.47 -7.68 -1.97
N ASP A 158 -5.23 -8.87 -2.50
CA ASP A 158 -3.88 -9.25 -2.92
C ASP A 158 -3.77 -10.05 -4.21
N ARG A 159 -2.69 -9.85 -4.95
CA ARG A 159 -2.44 -10.60 -6.20
C ARG A 159 -3.57 -10.48 -7.21
N ASN A 160 -4.33 -9.39 -7.20
CA ASN A 160 -5.35 -9.16 -8.23
C ASN A 160 -4.77 -8.33 -9.38
N HIS A 161 -5.41 -8.37 -10.55
CA HIS A 161 -5.12 -7.45 -11.66
C HIS A 161 -6.34 -6.56 -11.89
N PHE A 162 -6.19 -5.25 -11.77
CA PHE A 162 -7.20 -4.25 -12.09
C PHE A 162 -6.73 -3.49 -13.33
N HIS A 163 -7.44 -3.59 -14.45
CA HIS A 163 -6.88 -3.08 -15.70
C HIS A 163 -7.86 -2.63 -16.77
N ASN A 164 -7.39 -1.75 -17.67
CA ASN A 164 -8.13 -1.27 -18.86
C ASN A 164 -9.42 -0.51 -18.54
N LYS A 165 -9.35 0.44 -17.60
CA LYS A 165 -10.46 1.34 -17.29
C LYS A 165 -10.28 2.67 -18.00
N THR A 166 -11.27 3.09 -18.79
CA THR A 166 -11.25 4.39 -19.51
C THR A 166 -12.25 5.41 -18.94
N THR A 167 -13.13 4.95 -18.05
CA THR A 167 -14.21 5.70 -17.43
C THR A 167 -13.81 6.40 -16.13
N ALA A 168 -14.63 7.35 -15.66
CA ALA A 168 -14.55 7.89 -14.30
C ALA A 168 -14.78 6.78 -13.25
N GLY A 169 -14.21 6.91 -12.06
CA GLY A 169 -14.33 5.94 -10.98
C GLY A 169 -13.02 5.22 -10.68
N ILE A 170 -12.85 4.84 -9.41
CA ILE A 170 -11.61 4.35 -8.80
C ILE A 170 -11.57 2.81 -8.82
N PHE A 171 -10.38 2.20 -8.93
CA PHE A 171 -10.28 0.74 -8.80
C PHE A 171 -10.63 0.27 -7.39
N ILE A 172 -9.94 0.78 -6.37
CA ILE A 172 -10.18 0.43 -4.96
C ILE A 172 -10.46 1.69 -4.14
N VAL A 173 -11.65 1.75 -3.57
CA VAL A 173 -12.00 2.72 -2.51
C VAL A 173 -12.03 2.01 -1.17
N VAL A 174 -11.35 2.59 -0.20
CA VAL A 174 -11.41 2.17 1.20
C VAL A 174 -12.08 3.26 2.01
N ASP A 175 -13.08 2.88 2.78
CA ASP A 175 -13.88 3.74 3.65
C ASP A 175 -14.25 2.94 4.90
N GLY A 176 -14.96 3.53 5.86
CA GLY A 176 -15.63 2.80 6.94
C GLY A 176 -17.12 3.06 6.99
N THR A 177 -17.76 2.65 8.09
CA THR A 177 -19.16 2.96 8.38
C THR A 177 -19.43 4.47 8.38
N GLY A 178 -20.65 4.84 7.98
CA GLY A 178 -21.10 6.23 7.98
C GLY A 178 -20.21 7.14 7.13
N LYS A 179 -20.10 8.42 7.53
CA LYS A 179 -19.38 9.46 6.77
C LYS A 179 -17.95 9.73 7.25
N THR A 180 -17.60 9.27 8.47
CA THR A 180 -16.36 9.68 9.15
C THR A 180 -15.42 8.52 9.46
N ALA A 181 -15.90 7.31 9.70
CA ALA A 181 -15.04 6.19 10.12
C ALA A 181 -14.18 5.63 8.96
N MET A 182 -13.10 4.93 9.26
CA MET A 182 -12.33 4.16 8.28
C MET A 182 -12.41 2.67 8.60
N ALA A 183 -12.43 1.81 7.58
CA ALA A 183 -12.08 0.41 7.76
C ALA A 183 -10.64 0.31 8.31
N GLN A 184 -10.45 -0.57 9.28
CA GLN A 184 -9.20 -0.77 10.01
C GLN A 184 -8.37 -1.91 9.42
N ASN A 185 -7.05 -1.77 9.49
CA ASN A 185 -6.06 -2.84 9.24
C ASN A 185 -6.16 -3.48 7.84
N LEU A 186 -6.59 -2.72 6.83
CA LEU A 186 -6.63 -3.22 5.47
C LEU A 186 -5.22 -3.54 4.96
N HIS A 187 -5.08 -4.63 4.21
CA HIS A 187 -3.82 -4.97 3.56
C HIS A 187 -4.02 -5.14 2.05
N ILE A 188 -3.50 -4.19 1.28
CA ILE A 188 -3.53 -4.19 -0.19
C ILE A 188 -2.13 -4.49 -0.70
N PHE A 189 -1.90 -5.70 -1.22
CA PHE A 189 -0.55 -6.11 -1.59
C PHE A 189 -0.39 -6.97 -2.82
N ARG A 190 0.71 -6.81 -3.56
CA ARG A 190 1.01 -7.57 -4.78
C ARG A 190 -0.07 -7.50 -5.85
N ASN A 191 -0.88 -6.45 -5.86
CA ASN A 191 -1.81 -6.22 -6.95
C ASN A 191 -1.09 -5.56 -8.14
N HIS A 192 -1.59 -5.85 -9.33
CA HIS A 192 -1.22 -5.17 -10.56
C HIS A 192 -2.34 -4.21 -10.93
N PHE A 193 -2.03 -2.93 -11.03
CA PHE A 193 -2.92 -1.90 -11.56
C PHE A 193 -2.34 -1.45 -12.89
N SER A 194 -3.08 -1.60 -13.99
CA SER A 194 -2.55 -1.21 -15.30
C SER A 194 -3.57 -0.52 -16.19
N ASP A 195 -3.08 0.33 -17.09
CA ASP A 195 -3.86 0.85 -18.21
C ASP A 195 -5.17 1.53 -17.77
N HIS A 196 -5.07 2.42 -16.77
CA HIS A 196 -6.18 3.29 -16.42
C HIS A 196 -6.01 4.62 -17.14
N SER A 197 -6.87 4.92 -18.10
CA SER A 197 -6.93 6.24 -18.72
C SER A 197 -8.22 6.92 -18.31
N PHE A 198 -8.20 8.23 -18.10
CA PHE A 198 -9.42 8.99 -17.89
C PHE A 198 -9.13 10.44 -18.25
N THR A 199 -9.94 11.00 -19.16
CA THR A 199 -9.71 12.35 -19.68
C THR A 199 -10.36 13.43 -18.82
N GLY A 200 -11.12 13.04 -17.78
CA GLY A 200 -11.72 13.99 -16.85
C GLY A 200 -10.71 14.54 -15.84
N ALA A 201 -11.19 15.44 -14.98
CA ALA A 201 -10.32 16.19 -14.07
C ALA A 201 -10.09 15.53 -12.71
N ASN A 202 -10.99 14.64 -12.26
CA ASN A 202 -10.97 14.04 -10.92
C ASN A 202 -11.73 12.71 -10.91
N GLY A 203 -11.29 11.77 -10.07
CA GLY A 203 -12.00 10.51 -9.82
C GLY A 203 -11.47 9.32 -10.62
N GLY A 204 -10.25 9.41 -11.15
CA GLY A 204 -9.57 8.34 -11.88
C GLY A 204 -8.42 7.69 -11.07
N GLU A 205 -8.49 7.75 -9.73
CA GLU A 205 -7.45 7.16 -8.89
C GLU A 205 -7.49 5.62 -8.97
N PRO A 206 -6.35 4.91 -9.08
CA PRO A 206 -6.28 3.48 -8.78
C PRO A 206 -6.71 3.15 -7.34
N ILE A 207 -6.14 3.82 -6.33
CA ILE A 207 -6.47 3.60 -4.93
C ILE A 207 -6.85 4.90 -4.23
N ARG A 208 -7.94 4.88 -3.47
CA ARG A 208 -8.28 5.96 -2.53
C ARG A 208 -8.57 5.42 -1.13
N LEU A 209 -7.81 5.90 -0.14
CA LEU A 209 -7.95 5.55 1.28
C LEU A 209 -8.70 6.65 2.03
N GLY A 210 -10.03 6.61 1.96
CA GLY A 210 -10.95 7.52 2.61
C GLY A 210 -11.39 8.69 1.73
N VAL A 211 -11.93 9.71 2.38
CA VAL A 211 -12.33 11.00 1.80
C VAL A 211 -12.09 12.08 2.85
N SER A 212 -12.19 13.36 2.48
CA SER A 212 -11.83 14.47 3.35
C SER A 212 -12.53 14.46 4.72
N GLY A 213 -13.82 14.08 4.78
CA GLY A 213 -14.56 13.91 6.04
C GLY A 213 -14.01 12.84 6.99
N ARG A 214 -13.18 11.93 6.48
CA ARG A 214 -12.52 10.83 7.21
C ARG A 214 -11.04 11.10 7.50
N ALA A 215 -10.52 12.29 7.17
CA ALA A 215 -9.09 12.63 7.27
C ALA A 215 -8.47 12.29 8.63
N LEU A 216 -9.16 12.61 9.72
CA LEU A 216 -8.68 12.40 11.09
C LEU A 216 -8.88 10.98 11.63
N SER A 217 -9.56 10.10 10.88
CA SER A 217 -9.72 8.71 11.27
C SER A 217 -8.48 7.92 10.87
N ASP A 218 -7.91 7.26 11.87
CA ASP A 218 -6.87 6.27 11.66
C ASP A 218 -7.46 5.10 10.88
N ALA A 219 -6.81 4.66 9.80
CA ALA A 219 -7.18 3.46 9.06
C ALA A 219 -6.20 2.30 9.30
N ASN A 220 -4.96 2.61 9.67
CA ASN A 220 -3.90 1.62 9.84
C ASN A 220 -3.74 0.69 8.62
N ALA A 221 -4.06 1.19 7.42
CA ALA A 221 -4.00 0.40 6.19
C ALA A 221 -2.55 0.28 5.72
N ILE A 222 -2.21 -0.87 5.15
CA ILE A 222 -0.92 -1.18 4.55
C ILE A 222 -1.12 -1.38 3.05
N VAL A 223 -0.46 -0.57 2.24
CA VAL A 223 -0.41 -0.69 0.78
C VAL A 223 1.03 -1.01 0.40
N GLU A 224 1.31 -2.28 0.10
CA GLU A 224 2.68 -2.72 -0.16
C GLU A 224 2.88 -3.66 -1.33
N TYR A 225 4.06 -3.60 -1.96
CA TYR A 225 4.43 -4.47 -3.06
C TYR A 225 3.44 -4.45 -4.25
N ASN A 226 2.75 -3.34 -4.50
CA ASN A 226 1.86 -3.22 -5.66
C ASN A 226 2.58 -2.56 -6.84
N LEU A 227 2.21 -2.96 -8.06
CA LEU A 227 2.70 -2.39 -9.30
C LEU A 227 1.60 -1.56 -9.97
N PHE A 228 1.94 -0.34 -10.37
CA PHE A 228 1.10 0.57 -11.15
C PHE A 228 1.81 0.89 -12.46
N GLU A 229 1.22 0.54 -13.60
CA GLU A 229 1.77 0.79 -14.94
C GLU A 229 0.75 1.53 -15.79
N ARG A 230 1.11 2.68 -16.38
CA ARG A 230 0.19 3.47 -17.24
C ARG A 230 -1.15 3.77 -16.53
N CYS A 231 -1.04 4.15 -15.26
CA CYS A 231 -2.16 4.59 -14.45
C CYS A 231 -2.30 6.11 -14.59
N ASP A 232 -2.97 6.52 -15.67
CA ASP A 232 -3.05 7.90 -16.15
C ASP A 232 -4.38 8.61 -15.87
N GLY A 233 -5.29 7.94 -15.15
CA GLY A 233 -6.64 8.45 -14.90
C GLY A 233 -6.70 9.68 -14.01
N ASP A 234 -5.73 9.86 -13.11
CA ASP A 234 -5.69 10.95 -12.15
C ASP A 234 -4.22 11.25 -11.75
N PRO A 235 -3.85 12.49 -11.38
CA PRO A 235 -2.56 12.77 -10.75
C PRO A 235 -2.33 12.02 -9.41
N GLU A 236 -3.38 11.46 -8.79
CA GLU A 236 -3.28 10.66 -7.57
C GLU A 236 -3.37 9.14 -7.89
N ALA A 237 -2.23 8.45 -8.07
CA ALA A 237 -2.22 6.99 -8.21
C ALA A 237 -2.67 6.30 -6.90
N ILE A 238 -2.13 6.79 -5.78
CA ILE A 238 -2.57 6.43 -4.43
C ILE A 238 -2.97 7.71 -3.70
N SER A 239 -4.27 7.90 -3.50
CA SER A 239 -4.84 9.06 -2.81
C SER A 239 -5.17 8.72 -1.36
N VAL A 240 -4.35 9.19 -0.42
CA VAL A 240 -4.55 8.96 1.01
C VAL A 240 -5.34 10.11 1.60
N LYS A 241 -6.53 9.81 2.13
CA LYS A 241 -7.48 10.78 2.69
C LYS A 241 -7.93 10.33 4.09
N SER A 242 -6.99 9.78 4.86
CA SER A 242 -7.14 9.20 6.20
C SER A 242 -5.78 9.16 6.91
N SER A 243 -5.76 8.82 8.20
CA SER A 243 -4.56 8.89 9.04
C SER A 243 -3.90 7.52 9.29
N LYS A 244 -2.61 7.54 9.66
CA LYS A 244 -1.80 6.38 10.08
C LYS A 244 -1.72 5.24 9.06
N ASN A 245 -1.66 5.56 7.78
CA ASN A 245 -1.46 4.56 6.73
C ASN A 245 0.03 4.28 6.48
N THR A 246 0.36 3.10 5.98
CA THR A 246 1.71 2.73 5.55
C THR A 246 1.70 2.38 4.07
N ILE A 247 2.40 3.16 3.26
CA ILE A 247 2.51 3.00 1.80
C ILE A 247 3.96 2.68 1.46
N ARG A 248 4.27 1.42 1.17
CA ARG A 248 5.68 1.00 1.06
C ARG A 248 5.99 -0.02 -0.01
N TYR A 249 7.20 0.01 -0.55
CA TYR A 249 7.71 -0.99 -1.51
C TYR A 249 6.84 -1.16 -2.76
N ASN A 250 6.06 -0.15 -3.13
CA ASN A 250 5.30 -0.15 -4.37
C ASN A 250 6.17 0.33 -5.52
N THR A 251 5.80 -0.05 -6.74
CA THR A 251 6.41 0.47 -7.98
C THR A 251 5.32 1.17 -8.78
N ILE A 252 5.50 2.46 -9.05
CA ILE A 252 4.68 3.23 -9.96
C ILE A 252 5.56 3.61 -11.14
N ARG A 253 5.23 3.14 -12.33
CA ARG A 253 6.03 3.41 -13.52
C ARG A 253 5.18 3.86 -14.69
N ASP A 254 5.78 4.68 -15.55
CA ASP A 254 5.15 5.12 -16.80
C ASP A 254 3.72 5.63 -16.57
N SER A 255 3.50 6.32 -15.44
CA SER A 255 2.18 6.71 -14.95
C SER A 255 2.13 8.21 -14.67
N ARG A 256 1.00 8.83 -14.98
CA ARG A 256 0.71 10.22 -14.60
C ARG A 256 0.67 10.38 -13.09
N GLY A 257 -0.03 9.47 -12.41
CA GLY A 257 -0.35 9.61 -11.00
C GLY A 257 0.79 9.17 -10.07
N GLY A 258 0.90 9.85 -8.94
CA GLY A 258 1.87 9.57 -7.89
C GLY A 258 1.23 9.18 -6.54
N ILE A 259 2.00 9.22 -5.46
CA ILE A 259 1.49 9.00 -4.10
C ILE A 259 1.14 10.35 -3.48
N VAL A 260 -0.13 10.55 -3.12
CA VAL A 260 -0.60 11.81 -2.55
C VAL A 260 -1.20 11.59 -1.16
N LEU A 261 -0.52 12.11 -0.14
CA LEU A 261 -1.08 12.28 1.20
C LEU A 261 -1.97 13.52 1.17
N ARG A 262 -3.20 13.32 0.67
CA ARG A 262 -4.12 14.39 0.30
C ARG A 262 -4.85 14.97 1.51
N HIS A 263 -5.22 14.12 2.47
CA HIS A 263 -5.74 14.50 3.78
C HIS A 263 -5.33 13.49 4.85
N GLY A 264 -5.38 13.92 6.10
CA GLY A 264 -5.03 13.09 7.26
C GLY A 264 -3.57 13.24 7.67
N ASN A 265 -3.17 12.52 8.71
CA ASN A 265 -1.92 12.75 9.42
C ASN A 265 -1.20 11.42 9.70
N ARG A 266 0.09 11.48 10.03
CA ARG A 266 0.88 10.37 10.61
C ARG A 266 1.01 9.13 9.71
N SER A 267 0.83 9.30 8.41
CA SER A 267 1.10 8.25 7.41
C SER A 267 2.59 8.15 7.09
N VAL A 268 3.04 6.95 6.70
CA VAL A 268 4.40 6.62 6.30
C VAL A 268 4.42 6.29 4.81
N VAL A 269 5.36 6.87 4.06
CA VAL A 269 5.65 6.57 2.65
C VAL A 269 7.10 6.13 2.56
N GLU A 270 7.33 4.84 2.35
CA GLU A 270 8.64 4.21 2.56
C GLU A 270 9.09 3.30 1.41
N GLY A 271 10.30 3.50 0.88
CA GLY A 271 10.92 2.53 -0.03
C GLY A 271 10.15 2.30 -1.33
N ASN A 272 9.39 3.30 -1.82
CA ASN A 272 8.67 3.18 -3.08
C ASN A 272 9.55 3.59 -4.26
N HIS A 273 9.35 2.94 -5.40
CA HIS A 273 9.95 3.29 -6.69
C HIS A 273 8.92 4.03 -7.54
N LEU A 274 9.19 5.29 -7.90
CA LEU A 274 8.39 6.04 -8.88
C LEU A 274 9.30 6.42 -10.05
N ILE A 275 9.04 5.84 -11.22
CA ILE A 275 9.99 5.79 -12.34
C ILE A 275 9.32 6.22 -13.65
N ASP A 276 9.94 7.13 -14.40
CA ASP A 276 9.56 7.50 -15.77
C ASP A 276 8.09 7.94 -15.95
N GLY A 277 7.52 8.52 -14.89
CA GLY A 277 6.15 9.04 -14.84
C GLY A 277 6.05 10.56 -14.92
N ILE A 278 4.95 11.11 -14.38
CA ILE A 278 4.73 12.56 -14.31
C ILE A 278 4.90 13.06 -12.87
N ASP A 279 4.00 12.71 -11.96
CA ASP A 279 4.03 13.17 -10.58
C ASP A 279 4.59 12.10 -9.62
N GLY A 280 5.34 12.54 -8.60
CA GLY A 280 5.94 11.66 -7.60
C GLY A 280 5.16 11.59 -6.30
N VAL A 281 5.72 12.11 -5.21
CA VAL A 281 5.09 12.16 -3.88
C VAL A 281 4.61 13.58 -3.57
N ARG A 282 3.39 13.74 -3.09
CA ARG A 282 2.85 15.02 -2.62
C ARG A 282 2.23 14.88 -1.23
N ILE A 283 2.57 15.78 -0.32
CA ILE A 283 2.16 15.67 1.08
C ILE A 283 1.45 16.92 1.59
N TYR A 284 0.35 16.70 2.31
CA TYR A 284 -0.39 17.66 3.13
C TYR A 284 -0.64 17.03 4.49
N GLY A 285 -0.94 17.84 5.51
CA GLY A 285 -1.16 17.34 6.86
C GLY A 285 0.14 16.98 7.59
N ASN A 286 -0.03 16.40 8.77
CA ASN A 286 0.97 16.47 9.82
C ASN A 286 1.69 15.16 10.12
N ASP A 287 2.91 15.30 10.65
CA ASP A 287 3.66 14.23 11.31
C ASP A 287 3.91 13.01 10.39
N HIS A 288 4.04 13.24 9.08
CA HIS A 288 4.34 12.22 8.09
C HIS A 288 5.80 11.79 8.10
N ARG A 289 6.07 10.55 7.68
CA ARG A 289 7.43 10.07 7.43
C ARG A 289 7.58 9.67 5.96
N ILE A 290 8.48 10.30 5.25
CA ILE A 290 8.77 10.06 3.83
C ILE A 290 10.22 9.61 3.72
N VAL A 291 10.42 8.30 3.54
CA VAL A 291 11.71 7.64 3.80
C VAL A 291 12.13 6.71 2.66
N ASN A 292 13.40 6.67 2.28
CA ASN A 292 13.95 5.67 1.34
C ASN A 292 13.26 5.63 -0.04
N ASN A 293 12.51 6.65 -0.46
CA ASN A 293 11.83 6.58 -1.75
C ASN A 293 12.82 6.92 -2.88
N TYR A 294 12.71 6.18 -3.99
CA TYR A 294 13.46 6.42 -5.22
C TYR A 294 12.53 7.01 -6.28
N LEU A 295 12.77 8.27 -6.62
CA LEU A 295 11.97 9.08 -7.53
C LEU A 295 12.84 9.44 -8.72
N SER A 296 12.61 8.84 -9.88
CA SER A 296 13.52 8.95 -11.02
C SER A 296 12.83 9.20 -12.35
N GLY A 297 13.39 10.11 -13.15
CA GLY A 297 12.91 10.37 -14.51
C GLY A 297 11.53 11.01 -14.59
N LEU A 298 11.05 11.61 -13.49
CA LEU A 298 9.71 12.19 -13.44
C LEU A 298 9.67 13.52 -14.20
N SER A 299 8.74 13.63 -15.13
CA SER A 299 8.60 14.82 -16.00
C SER A 299 7.90 16.00 -15.32
N GLY A 300 7.19 15.75 -14.21
CA GLY A 300 6.52 16.75 -13.37
C GLY A 300 7.30 17.04 -12.09
N ARG A 301 6.61 16.98 -10.94
CA ARG A 301 7.19 17.26 -9.60
C ARG A 301 7.41 15.97 -8.83
N ALA A 302 8.65 15.68 -8.45
CA ALA A 302 9.04 14.44 -7.80
C ALA A 302 8.65 14.39 -6.32
N LEU A 303 8.97 15.42 -5.53
CA LEU A 303 8.53 15.49 -4.14
C LEU A 303 8.00 16.89 -3.84
N VAL A 304 6.74 16.97 -3.41
CA VAL A 304 6.04 18.22 -3.15
C VAL A 304 5.63 18.32 -1.68
N VAL A 305 6.15 19.33 -0.98
CA VAL A 305 5.67 19.73 0.35
C VAL A 305 4.55 20.74 0.20
N GLY A 306 3.33 20.31 0.54
CA GLY A 306 2.11 21.06 0.29
C GLY A 306 1.83 22.14 1.33
N SER A 307 1.60 23.37 0.85
CA SER A 307 1.00 24.44 1.65
C SER A 307 -0.53 24.27 1.75
N GLY A 308 -1.12 24.71 2.85
CA GLY A 308 -2.52 24.54 3.17
C GLY A 308 -3.43 25.66 2.64
N THR A 309 -4.67 25.30 2.33
CA THR A 309 -5.81 26.25 2.31
C THR A 309 -6.41 26.40 3.70
N THR A 310 -6.10 25.46 4.59
CA THR A 310 -6.42 25.43 6.01
C THR A 310 -5.09 25.20 6.76
N ARG A 311 -4.97 25.68 8.00
CA ARG A 311 -3.82 25.33 8.85
C ARG A 311 -3.86 23.84 9.17
N ASP A 312 -4.86 23.43 9.94
CA ASP A 312 -5.12 22.05 10.36
C ASP A 312 -6.63 21.81 10.49
N HIS A 313 -7.09 20.62 10.10
CA HIS A 313 -8.38 20.10 10.54
C HIS A 313 -8.30 19.54 11.96
N ASN A 314 -9.37 19.76 12.73
CA ASN A 314 -9.44 19.44 14.15
C ASN A 314 -10.58 18.47 14.49
N SER A 315 -10.43 17.77 15.60
CA SER A 315 -11.50 16.97 16.18
C SER A 315 -12.70 17.86 16.52
N GLY A 316 -13.91 17.42 16.18
CA GLY A 316 -15.15 18.18 16.41
C GLY A 316 -15.70 18.89 15.18
N GLU A 317 -14.87 19.12 14.15
CA GLU A 317 -15.35 19.60 12.85
C GLU A 317 -16.26 18.57 12.17
N THR A 318 -17.27 19.08 11.49
CA THR A 318 -18.14 18.35 10.57
C THR A 318 -17.37 17.92 9.31
N PRO A 319 -17.84 16.89 8.58
CA PRO A 319 -17.26 16.52 7.29
C PRO A 319 -17.21 17.67 6.27
N GLU A 320 -18.18 18.58 6.31
CA GLU A 320 -18.30 19.72 5.39
C GLU A 320 -17.27 20.81 5.69
N GLU A 321 -16.87 20.97 6.95
CA GLU A 321 -15.76 21.85 7.36
C GLU A 321 -14.40 21.25 6.95
N ARG A 322 -14.32 19.92 6.74
CA ARG A 322 -13.12 19.20 6.34
C ARG A 322 -12.98 19.05 4.83
N THR A 323 -12.83 20.14 4.10
CA THR A 323 -12.70 20.12 2.63
C THR A 323 -11.42 20.75 2.11
N GLY A 324 -10.66 21.44 2.96
CA GLY A 324 -9.39 22.08 2.62
C GLY A 324 -8.20 21.12 2.55
N ASN A 325 -7.05 21.66 2.13
CA ASN A 325 -5.75 21.02 2.33
C ASN A 325 -5.15 21.58 3.61
N ASP A 326 -4.72 20.71 4.52
CA ASP A 326 -3.92 21.11 5.67
C ASP A 326 -2.51 21.45 5.21
N ALA A 327 -1.88 22.42 5.86
CA ALA A 327 -0.46 22.67 5.64
C ALA A 327 0.33 21.44 6.09
N CYS A 328 1.46 21.18 5.44
CA CYS A 328 2.31 20.08 5.83
C CYS A 328 3.21 20.49 7.01
N ASP A 329 2.87 20.08 8.23
CA ASP A 329 3.65 20.42 9.41
C ASP A 329 4.33 19.19 10.05
N ARG A 330 5.58 19.37 10.51
CA ARG A 330 6.38 18.35 11.22
C ARG A 330 6.62 17.04 10.47
N ALA A 331 6.54 17.05 9.14
CA ALA A 331 6.93 15.91 8.34
C ALA A 331 8.45 15.66 8.41
N VAL A 332 8.86 14.39 8.33
CA VAL A 332 10.26 13.97 8.26
C VAL A 332 10.52 13.36 6.89
N ILE A 333 11.34 14.04 6.08
CA ILE A 333 11.72 13.66 4.72
C ILE A 333 13.21 13.31 4.74
N VAL A 334 13.52 12.01 4.77
CA VAL A 334 14.89 11.53 5.01
C VAL A 334 15.28 10.36 4.11
N HIS A 335 16.54 10.29 3.69
CA HIS A 335 17.08 9.17 2.90
C HIS A 335 16.33 8.94 1.58
N ASN A 336 15.75 9.97 0.95
CA ASN A 336 15.13 9.80 -0.38
C ASN A 336 16.18 10.07 -1.48
N SER A 337 16.05 9.37 -2.61
CA SER A 337 16.84 9.63 -3.83
C SER A 337 15.95 10.21 -4.92
N LEU A 338 16.18 11.46 -5.29
CA LEU A 338 15.46 12.18 -6.34
C LEU A 338 16.41 12.42 -7.52
N ILE A 339 16.29 11.62 -8.57
CA ILE A 339 17.30 11.55 -9.64
C ILE A 339 16.69 11.88 -11.01
N ASN A 340 17.31 12.79 -11.75
CA ASN A 340 16.95 13.12 -13.13
C ASN A 340 15.47 13.51 -13.33
N ASN A 341 14.89 14.18 -12.34
CA ASN A 341 13.53 14.70 -12.40
C ASN A 341 13.52 16.13 -12.95
N THR A 342 12.49 16.51 -13.69
CA THR A 342 12.30 17.89 -14.16
C THR A 342 12.09 18.85 -12.99
N GLY A 343 11.25 18.47 -12.03
CA GLY A 343 11.13 19.11 -10.73
C GLY A 343 11.49 18.12 -9.63
N SER A 344 12.56 18.39 -8.89
CA SER A 344 13.03 17.52 -7.81
C SER A 344 12.25 17.79 -6.51
N LEU A 345 12.84 18.41 -5.49
CA LEU A 345 12.13 18.79 -4.27
C LEU A 345 11.49 20.18 -4.44
N SER A 346 10.20 20.29 -4.17
CA SER A 346 9.48 21.55 -4.34
C SER A 346 8.42 21.79 -3.26
N GLY A 347 8.02 23.05 -3.11
CA GLY A 347 6.95 23.48 -2.22
C GLY A 347 5.82 24.16 -2.98
N GLU A 348 4.63 24.15 -2.40
CA GLU A 348 3.50 24.96 -2.88
C GLU A 348 3.41 26.29 -2.12
N THR A 349 2.63 27.23 -2.68
CA THR A 349 2.36 28.53 -2.05
C THR A 349 0.85 28.76 -1.99
N ARG A 350 0.30 28.67 -0.78
CA ARG A 350 -1.11 28.95 -0.44
C ARG A 350 -1.17 29.81 0.83
N ALA A 351 -2.37 29.95 1.41
CA ALA A 351 -2.61 30.80 2.57
C ALA A 351 -1.82 30.38 3.83
N TYR A 352 -1.58 29.07 3.99
CA TYR A 352 -0.89 28.51 5.15
C TYR A 352 0.37 27.77 4.69
N GLU A 353 1.53 28.27 5.05
CA GLU A 353 2.81 27.64 4.75
C GLU A 353 3.09 26.39 5.59
N PRO A 354 3.85 25.41 5.06
CA PRO A 354 4.40 24.31 5.86
C PRO A 354 5.29 24.80 7.02
N GLN A 355 5.26 24.08 8.15
CA GLN A 355 6.05 24.40 9.35
C GLN A 355 6.81 23.19 9.90
N ASP A 356 8.01 23.43 10.44
CA ASP A 356 8.78 22.46 11.23
C ASP A 356 9.11 21.13 10.51
N VAL A 357 9.17 21.14 9.17
CA VAL A 357 9.52 19.95 8.38
C VAL A 357 11.04 19.71 8.47
N THR A 358 11.42 18.45 8.64
CA THR A 358 12.82 18.02 8.54
C THR A 358 13.10 17.49 7.14
N VAL A 359 14.10 18.05 6.47
CA VAL A 359 14.61 17.60 5.18
C VAL A 359 16.10 17.29 5.33
N ALA A 360 16.44 16.00 5.48
CA ALA A 360 17.80 15.61 5.75
C ALA A 360 18.23 14.32 5.06
N ASP A 361 19.53 14.12 4.87
CA ASP A 361 20.10 12.88 4.34
C ASP A 361 19.51 12.43 3.00
N ASN A 362 18.97 13.35 2.19
CA ASN A 362 18.43 13.06 0.87
C ASN A 362 19.49 13.26 -0.22
N LEU A 363 19.42 12.45 -1.27
CA LEU A 363 20.24 12.57 -2.48
C LEU A 363 19.40 13.21 -3.60
N LEU A 364 19.84 14.36 -4.11
CA LEU A 364 19.18 15.08 -5.20
C LEU A 364 20.14 15.23 -6.38
N VAL A 365 19.82 14.62 -7.51
CA VAL A 365 20.68 14.62 -8.71
C VAL A 365 19.87 15.08 -9.92
N GLY A 366 20.38 16.03 -10.69
CA GLY A 366 19.72 16.46 -11.92
C GLY A 366 20.47 17.56 -12.67
N ASP A 367 20.19 17.65 -13.97
CA ASP A 367 20.89 18.56 -14.89
C ASP A 367 20.04 19.74 -15.37
N VAL A 368 18.75 19.77 -15.03
CA VAL A 368 17.80 20.79 -15.50
C VAL A 368 17.14 21.49 -14.31
N GLY A 369 16.94 22.81 -14.44
CA GLY A 369 16.18 23.60 -13.47
C GLY A 369 16.91 23.77 -12.14
N SER A 370 16.16 23.60 -11.04
CA SER A 370 16.66 23.68 -9.66
C SER A 370 16.34 22.40 -8.91
N LEU A 371 17.28 21.93 -8.08
CA LEU A 371 17.10 20.75 -7.24
C LEU A 371 16.13 21.00 -6.08
N VAL A 372 16.13 22.21 -5.52
CA VAL A 372 15.20 22.60 -4.44
C VAL A 372 14.47 23.89 -4.78
N ALA A 373 13.14 23.82 -4.91
CA ALA A 373 12.28 24.96 -5.22
C ALA A 373 11.11 25.06 -4.22
N MET A 374 11.42 25.48 -2.99
CA MET A 374 10.45 25.57 -1.90
C MET A 374 9.68 26.90 -1.91
N GLY A 375 8.46 26.88 -1.36
CA GLY A 375 7.76 28.08 -0.91
C GLY A 375 8.35 28.58 0.41
N ALA A 376 7.51 28.87 1.39
CA ALA A 376 7.97 29.17 2.75
C ALA A 376 8.38 27.88 3.48
N THR A 377 9.45 27.98 4.29
CA THR A 377 10.09 26.86 5.03
C THR A 377 10.24 27.21 6.51
N THR A 378 9.18 27.73 7.13
CA THR A 378 9.20 28.21 8.51
C THR A 378 9.57 27.08 9.47
N GLY A 379 10.62 27.25 10.28
CA GLY A 379 11.06 26.24 11.24
C GLY A 379 11.68 24.97 10.62
N PHE A 380 11.91 24.94 9.31
CA PHE A 380 12.46 23.74 8.67
C PHE A 380 13.88 23.45 9.17
N THR A 381 14.16 22.15 9.33
CA THR A 381 15.51 21.64 9.54
C THR A 381 16.07 21.11 8.23
N TRP A 382 17.21 21.64 7.79
CA TRP A 382 17.94 21.18 6.61
C TRP A 382 19.30 20.64 7.04
N GLN A 383 19.62 19.39 6.72
CA GLN A 383 20.84 18.76 7.22
C GLN A 383 21.36 17.67 6.27
N SER A 384 22.67 17.66 5.99
CA SER A 384 23.34 16.55 5.30
C SER A 384 22.65 16.02 4.03
N ASN A 385 22.00 16.90 3.25
CA ASN A 385 21.56 16.52 1.91
C ASN A 385 22.76 16.55 0.95
N LEU A 386 22.77 15.69 -0.07
CA LEU A 386 23.78 15.67 -1.13
C LEU A 386 23.14 16.07 -2.45
N LEU A 387 23.67 17.12 -3.08
CA LEU A 387 23.23 17.64 -4.37
C LEU A 387 24.27 17.34 -5.46
N TRP A 388 23.83 17.07 -6.68
CA TRP A 388 24.71 16.89 -7.84
C TRP A 388 24.05 17.19 -9.19
N GLY A 389 24.87 17.40 -10.22
CA GLY A 389 24.47 17.63 -11.62
C GLY A 389 24.62 19.09 -12.06
N ALA A 390 24.06 19.44 -13.22
CA ALA A 390 24.08 20.80 -13.77
C ALA A 390 22.94 21.70 -13.27
N ALA A 391 21.89 21.16 -12.65
CA ALA A 391 20.78 21.94 -12.10
C ALA A 391 21.25 22.82 -10.94
N GLY A 392 20.68 24.03 -10.80
CA GLY A 392 20.99 24.90 -9.67
C GLY A 392 20.59 24.28 -8.33
N ASP A 393 21.25 24.65 -7.24
CA ASP A 393 20.83 24.24 -5.88
C ASP A 393 19.38 24.67 -5.59
N GLY A 394 19.01 25.84 -6.13
CA GLY A 394 17.73 26.48 -5.89
C GLY A 394 17.75 27.26 -4.58
N ASN A 395 16.72 27.11 -3.73
CA ASN A 395 16.58 27.88 -2.49
C ASN A 395 16.80 27.09 -1.19
N ILE A 396 17.48 25.94 -1.28
CA ILE A 396 17.95 25.22 -0.09
C ILE A 396 18.94 26.11 0.72
N PRO A 397 18.81 26.21 2.06
CA PRO A 397 19.70 27.03 2.87
C PRO A 397 21.16 26.55 2.84
N ALA A 398 22.09 27.50 2.82
CA ALA A 398 23.52 27.21 2.98
C ALA A 398 23.76 26.47 4.30
N GLY A 399 24.52 25.36 4.24
CA GLY A 399 24.77 24.46 5.38
C GLY A 399 23.79 23.29 5.49
N GLY A 400 22.66 23.33 4.78
CA GLY A 400 21.70 22.21 4.72
C GLY A 400 22.11 21.09 3.75
N PHE A 401 23.17 21.31 2.97
CA PHE A 401 23.61 20.38 1.94
C PHE A 401 25.12 20.49 1.66
N THR A 402 25.63 19.48 0.97
CA THR A 402 26.91 19.50 0.26
C THR A 402 26.68 19.20 -1.22
N ARG A 403 27.65 19.56 -2.07
CA ARG A 403 27.60 19.29 -3.50
C ARG A 403 28.82 18.49 -3.94
N ALA A 404 28.61 17.25 -4.37
CA ALA A 404 29.66 16.35 -4.83
C ALA A 404 29.06 15.23 -5.70
N ASP A 405 29.86 14.66 -6.60
CA ASP A 405 29.43 13.53 -7.44
C ASP A 405 29.12 12.31 -6.56
N PRO A 406 27.87 11.80 -6.53
CA PRO A 406 27.51 10.62 -5.75
C PRO A 406 28.07 9.32 -6.34
N LEU A 407 28.72 9.36 -7.51
CA LEU A 407 29.29 8.20 -8.20
C LEU A 407 28.24 7.09 -8.35
N LEU A 408 27.09 7.44 -8.90
CA LEU A 408 26.00 6.48 -9.12
C LEU A 408 26.35 5.50 -10.24
N SER A 409 26.02 4.23 -10.03
CA SER A 409 26.10 3.16 -11.02
C SER A 409 24.73 2.54 -11.23
N GLN A 410 24.39 2.20 -12.47
CA GLN A 410 23.10 1.61 -12.79
C GLN A 410 23.14 0.09 -12.56
N GLY A 411 22.23 -0.40 -11.71
CA GLY A 411 22.01 -1.83 -11.51
C GLY A 411 21.30 -2.48 -12.70
N ALA A 412 21.29 -3.82 -12.71
CA ALA A 412 20.61 -4.59 -13.77
C ALA A 412 19.08 -4.41 -13.78
N ASP A 413 18.50 -3.96 -12.67
CA ASP A 413 17.10 -3.59 -12.51
C ASP A 413 16.80 -2.12 -12.91
N GLY A 414 17.82 -1.39 -13.39
CA GLY A 414 17.72 -0.01 -13.84
C GLY A 414 17.83 1.04 -12.74
N VAL A 415 17.90 0.65 -11.46
CA VAL A 415 18.04 1.57 -10.32
C VAL A 415 19.48 2.06 -10.21
N LEU A 416 19.65 3.38 -10.02
CA LEU A 416 20.94 4.01 -9.79
C LEU A 416 21.32 3.93 -8.30
N ARG A 417 22.46 3.30 -8.01
CA ARG A 417 22.99 3.03 -6.66
C ARG A 417 24.38 3.62 -6.46
N LEU A 418 24.77 3.82 -5.21
CA LEU A 418 26.10 4.32 -4.84
C LEU A 418 27.19 3.34 -5.32
N SER A 419 28.32 3.89 -5.75
CA SER A 419 29.55 3.11 -5.95
C SER A 419 30.47 3.24 -4.74
N SER A 420 31.44 2.33 -4.61
CA SER A 420 32.33 2.20 -3.43
C SER A 420 33.12 3.45 -3.02
N GLY A 421 33.27 4.44 -3.92
CA GLY A 421 33.95 5.70 -3.64
C GLY A 421 33.02 6.87 -3.35
N SER A 422 31.70 6.62 -3.25
CA SER A 422 30.71 7.67 -3.17
C SER A 422 30.89 8.53 -1.91
N PRO A 423 30.82 9.87 -2.02
CA PRO A 423 30.82 10.75 -0.86
C PRO A 423 29.53 10.66 -0.04
N ALA A 424 28.49 9.97 -0.51
CA ALA A 424 27.28 9.72 0.27
C ALA A 424 27.49 8.64 1.35
N ILE A 425 28.52 7.78 1.20
CA ILE A 425 28.74 6.66 2.11
C ILE A 425 29.12 7.16 3.51
N GLY A 426 28.33 6.78 4.50
CA GLY A 426 28.50 7.16 5.90
C GLY A 426 28.31 8.65 6.20
N ALA A 427 27.76 9.41 5.26
CA ALA A 427 27.66 10.86 5.35
C ALA A 427 26.34 11.36 5.93
N ALA A 428 25.37 10.47 6.20
CA ALA A 428 24.11 10.86 6.81
C ALA A 428 24.30 11.21 8.30
N THR A 429 23.71 12.33 8.74
CA THR A 429 23.96 12.86 10.08
C THR A 429 22.71 13.10 10.93
N LEU A 430 21.50 12.96 10.38
CA LEU A 430 20.27 13.16 11.17
C LEU A 430 20.14 12.06 12.24
N ALA A 431 20.25 12.43 13.50
CA ALA A 431 20.00 11.51 14.61
C ALA A 431 18.49 11.35 14.89
N GLY A 432 18.08 10.23 15.48
CA GLY A 432 16.72 10.03 16.02
C GLY A 432 15.64 9.60 15.02
N ALA A 433 15.90 9.64 13.70
CA ALA A 433 15.04 9.01 12.70
C ALA A 433 15.45 7.53 12.53
N ALA A 434 14.75 6.61 13.20
CA ALA A 434 15.00 5.18 13.06
C ALA A 434 14.53 4.69 11.68
N VAL A 435 15.48 4.35 10.83
CA VAL A 435 15.29 3.75 9.50
C VAL A 435 16.11 2.46 9.49
N ALA A 436 15.44 1.31 9.48
CA ALA A 436 16.09 0.02 9.76
C ALA A 436 16.85 -0.55 8.56
N ASP A 437 16.24 -0.46 7.37
CA ASP A 437 16.83 -0.86 6.11
C ASP A 437 16.68 0.25 5.06
N ASP A 438 17.28 0.07 3.90
CA ASP A 438 17.32 1.03 2.80
C ASP A 438 16.25 0.71 1.73
N ILE A 439 16.38 1.13 0.47
CA ILE A 439 15.39 0.75 -0.55
C ILE A 439 15.53 -0.72 -0.99
N ASP A 440 16.75 -1.26 -0.97
CA ASP A 440 17.08 -2.60 -1.43
C ASP A 440 16.89 -3.69 -0.37
N GLY A 441 16.73 -3.30 0.90
CA GLY A 441 16.61 -4.23 2.04
C GLY A 441 17.90 -4.41 2.83
N ASP A 442 18.93 -3.63 2.51
CA ASP A 442 20.19 -3.59 3.22
C ASP A 442 20.04 -2.83 4.54
N GLN A 443 20.60 -3.38 5.61
CA GLN A 443 20.45 -2.80 6.95
C GLN A 443 21.25 -1.51 7.08
N ARG A 444 20.57 -0.43 7.49
CA ARG A 444 21.21 0.85 7.80
C ARG A 444 21.86 0.74 9.18
N GLY A 445 23.19 0.68 9.19
CA GLY A 445 23.97 0.58 10.43
C GLY A 445 23.96 1.87 11.25
N SER A 446 24.95 2.03 12.13
CA SER A 446 25.14 3.30 12.87
C SER A 446 25.76 4.41 12.00
N VAL A 447 26.43 4.03 10.92
CA VAL A 447 27.02 4.91 9.91
C VAL A 447 26.16 4.68 8.67
N ARG A 448 25.35 5.68 8.31
CA ARG A 448 24.31 5.56 7.29
C ARG A 448 24.65 6.40 6.08
N ASP A 449 24.13 5.99 4.94
CA ASP A 449 24.37 6.68 3.68
C ASP A 449 23.32 7.74 3.39
N ILE A 450 23.72 8.79 2.65
CA ILE A 450 22.79 9.78 2.11
C ILE A 450 22.06 9.19 0.90
N GLY A 451 20.74 9.35 0.84
CA GLY A 451 19.88 8.80 -0.20
C GLY A 451 19.23 7.47 0.16
N ALA A 452 18.44 6.94 -0.78
CA ALA A 452 17.61 5.75 -0.58
C ALA A 452 18.37 4.43 -0.54
N ASP A 453 19.57 4.40 -1.11
CA ASP A 453 20.49 3.27 -1.14
C ASP A 453 21.44 3.33 0.05
N GLU A 454 21.71 2.18 0.67
CA GLU A 454 22.82 1.97 1.58
C GLU A 454 23.84 1.11 0.84
N TYR A 455 25.05 1.65 0.61
CA TYR A 455 26.04 1.01 -0.24
C TYR A 455 26.33 -0.42 0.23
N ALA A 456 25.90 -1.37 -0.59
CA ALA A 456 26.11 -2.78 -0.39
C ALA A 456 26.72 -3.42 -1.64
N THR A 457 27.43 -4.52 -1.42
CA THR A 457 27.90 -5.40 -2.51
C THR A 457 27.07 -6.68 -2.62
N ALA A 458 26.15 -6.87 -1.67
CA ALA A 458 25.16 -7.93 -1.73
C ALA A 458 24.15 -7.64 -2.84
N PRO A 459 23.53 -8.66 -3.45
CA PRO A 459 22.39 -8.45 -4.32
C PRO A 459 21.26 -7.79 -3.54
N ALA A 460 20.66 -6.75 -4.10
CA ALA A 460 19.45 -6.13 -3.56
C ALA A 460 18.35 -7.20 -3.34
N LEU A 461 17.64 -7.09 -2.22
CA LEU A 461 16.54 -8.00 -1.84
C LEU A 461 15.19 -7.49 -2.34
N ARG A 462 15.10 -6.18 -2.60
CA ARG A 462 13.96 -5.48 -3.16
C ARG A 462 14.38 -4.79 -4.45
N HIS A 463 13.48 -4.79 -5.42
CA HIS A 463 13.68 -4.20 -6.73
C HIS A 463 12.38 -3.54 -7.19
N PRO A 464 12.42 -2.65 -8.20
CA PRO A 464 11.22 -2.25 -8.93
C PRO A 464 10.44 -3.49 -9.39
N LEU A 465 9.17 -3.55 -9.05
CA LEU A 465 8.30 -4.67 -9.34
C LEU A 465 8.01 -4.74 -10.84
N THR A 466 7.88 -5.97 -11.31
CA THR A 466 7.42 -6.29 -12.66
C THR A 466 6.08 -7.03 -12.59
N ALA A 467 5.41 -7.20 -13.74
CA ALA A 467 4.19 -7.99 -13.82
C ALA A 467 4.37 -9.47 -13.37
N ALA A 468 5.61 -9.96 -13.23
CA ALA A 468 5.88 -11.29 -12.68
C ALA A 468 5.79 -11.34 -11.14
N ASP A 469 5.99 -10.19 -10.46
CA ASP A 469 6.03 -10.10 -9.00
C ASP A 469 4.65 -9.88 -8.36
N VAL A 470 3.67 -9.51 -9.20
CA VAL A 470 2.32 -9.07 -8.82
C VAL A 470 1.23 -9.76 -9.63
N GLY A 471 -0.03 -9.49 -9.27
CA GLY A 471 -1.19 -9.98 -10.00
C GLY A 471 -1.46 -11.48 -9.82
N PRO A 472 -2.42 -12.06 -10.56
CA PRO A 472 -2.97 -13.38 -10.26
C PRO A 472 -1.98 -14.53 -10.28
N ASN A 473 -0.86 -14.35 -10.98
CA ASN A 473 0.16 -15.37 -11.19
C ASN A 473 1.39 -15.22 -10.30
N ALA A 474 1.53 -14.13 -9.53
CA ALA A 474 2.61 -13.97 -8.57
C ALA A 474 2.66 -15.10 -7.55
N ALA A 475 3.86 -15.41 -7.06
CA ALA A 475 4.11 -16.46 -6.07
C ALA A 475 3.26 -16.28 -4.80
#